data_AF-A0A1S3GZ92-F1
#
_entry.id   AF-A0A1S3GZ92-F1
#
_cell.length_a   1.000
_cell.length_b   1.000
_cell.length_c   1.000
_cell.angle_alpha   90.00
_cell.angle_beta   90.00
_cell.angle_gamma   90.00
#
_symmetry.space_group_name_H-M   'P 1'
#
loop_
_entity.id
_entity.type
_entity.pdbx_description
1 polymer ?
#
loop_
_entity_poly.entity_id
_entity_poly.type
_entity_poly.pdbx_seq_one_letter_code
_entity_poly.pdbx_strand_id
1 'polypeptide(L)'
;MAELATQSPVQLMALQLLLWHSALWTGQEAVPLSPASALPIPRSFLLKSLEQVRKIQAEGTELLEALVSEEGCLSQLHSGLVLYQSLLQALAGISAEVSPALDMLQLDVTNFAITIWQQMEDLGVAPEVKPIQGTMPAFTSAFQRRAGGVLVISNLQNFLELAYRVLRYLTKP
;
A
#
# COMPACT_ATOMS: atom_id res chain seq x y z
N MET A 1 -16.21 -23.37 3.95
CA MET A 1 -14.86 -23.71 4.45
C MET A 1 -13.97 -22.53 4.07
N ALA A 2 -13.73 -21.63 5.03
CA ALA A 2 -12.92 -20.44 4.82
C ALA A 2 -11.45 -20.84 4.96
N GLU A 3 -10.75 -20.82 3.84
CA GLU A 3 -9.30 -20.93 3.80
C GLU A 3 -8.75 -19.61 4.34
N LEU A 4 -8.50 -19.58 5.65
CA LEU A 4 -7.73 -18.52 6.30
C LEU A 4 -6.34 -18.56 5.68
N ALA A 5 -6.09 -17.62 4.77
CA ALA A 5 -4.78 -17.39 4.18
C ALA A 5 -3.76 -17.32 5.32
N THR A 6 -2.89 -18.33 5.35
CA THR A 6 -1.79 -18.47 6.28
C THR A 6 -0.82 -17.31 6.07
N GLN A 7 -1.01 -16.22 6.82
CA GLN A 7 0.07 -15.30 7.14
C GLN A 7 1.21 -16.16 7.71
N SER A 8 2.35 -16.16 7.04
CA SER A 8 3.48 -16.97 7.50
C SER A 8 3.88 -16.47 8.89
N PRO A 9 4.28 -17.37 9.81
CA PRO A 9 4.65 -16.99 11.17
C PRO A 9 5.74 -15.91 11.19
N VAL A 10 6.58 -15.86 10.14
CA VAL A 10 7.63 -14.87 9.97
C VAL A 10 7.08 -13.46 9.73
N GLN A 11 6.02 -13.30 8.93
CA GLN A 11 5.41 -11.99 8.70
C GLN A 11 4.70 -11.46 9.94
N LEU A 12 4.04 -12.34 10.70
CA LEU A 12 3.43 -11.99 11.99
C LEU A 12 4.48 -11.58 13.02
N MET A 13 5.62 -12.26 13.08
CA MET A 13 6.73 -11.87 13.95
C MET A 13 7.37 -10.54 13.51
N ALA A 14 7.53 -10.30 12.22
CA ALA A 14 8.09 -9.03 11.71
C ALA A 14 7.16 -7.84 12.00
N LEU A 15 5.85 -8.01 11.78
CA LEU A 15 4.84 -6.99 12.11
C LEU A 15 4.75 -6.77 13.61
N GLN A 16 4.79 -7.83 14.42
CA GLN A 16 4.85 -7.71 15.88
C GLN A 16 6.10 -6.97 16.32
N LEU A 17 7.29 -7.31 15.80
CA LEU A 17 8.52 -6.59 16.10
C LEU A 17 8.40 -5.11 15.74
N LEU A 18 7.93 -4.76 14.54
CA LEU A 18 7.71 -3.37 14.14
C LEU A 18 6.71 -2.64 15.05
N LEU A 19 5.61 -3.30 15.45
CA LEU A 19 4.62 -2.72 16.36
C LEU A 19 5.21 -2.50 17.77
N TRP A 20 5.98 -3.46 18.27
CA TRP A 20 6.67 -3.37 19.57
C TRP A 20 7.73 -2.26 19.56
N HIS A 21 8.47 -2.08 18.46
CA HIS A 21 9.42 -0.98 18.32
C HIS A 21 8.71 0.39 18.27
N SER A 22 7.53 0.46 17.64
CA SER A 22 6.71 1.68 17.55
C SER A 22 6.06 2.05 18.90
N ALA A 23 5.62 1.05 19.65
CA ALA A 23 4.95 1.22 20.95
C ALA A 23 5.94 1.51 22.09
N LEU A 24 7.15 0.94 22.04
CA LEU A 24 8.20 1.18 23.04
C LEU A 24 8.66 2.65 23.03
N TRP A 25 8.63 3.30 21.86
CA TRP A 25 9.09 4.69 21.72
C TRP A 25 7.99 5.73 21.96
N THR A 26 6.75 5.42 21.60
CA THR A 26 5.59 6.32 21.82
C THR A 26 5.10 6.34 23.27
N GLY A 27 5.44 5.34 24.08
CA GLY A 27 5.17 5.32 25.53
C GLY A 27 6.15 6.10 26.41
N GLN A 28 7.27 6.59 25.85
CA GLN A 28 8.16 7.54 26.53
C GLN A 28 7.69 8.97 26.26
N GLU A 29 6.52 9.30 26.79
CA GLU A 29 6.18 10.70 27.04
C GLU A 29 7.26 11.23 27.99
N ALA A 30 8.02 12.22 27.53
CA ALA A 30 9.14 12.75 28.29
C ALA A 30 8.65 13.16 29.68
N VAL A 31 8.99 12.35 30.70
CA VAL A 31 8.83 12.73 32.10
C VAL A 31 9.38 14.14 32.21
N PRO A 32 8.59 15.14 32.68
CA PRO A 32 9.04 16.51 32.71
C PRO A 32 10.37 16.53 33.45
N LEU A 33 11.43 16.88 32.72
CA LEU A 33 12.78 16.87 33.24
C LEU A 33 12.80 17.84 34.42
N SER A 34 12.80 17.29 35.64
CA SER A 34 13.12 18.08 36.82
C SER A 34 14.51 18.67 36.57
N PRO A 35 14.69 20.01 36.61
CA PRO A 35 15.95 20.66 36.26
C PRO A 35 17.12 20.25 37.19
N ALA A 36 16.83 19.51 38.25
CA ALA A 36 17.80 19.04 39.25
C ALA A 36 18.55 17.74 38.88
N SER A 37 18.20 17.06 37.78
CA SER A 37 18.79 15.76 37.42
C SER A 37 19.32 15.72 35.98
N ALA A 38 20.07 16.75 35.56
CA ALA A 38 20.87 16.67 34.34
C ALA A 38 22.09 15.77 34.59
N LEU A 39 22.05 14.53 34.08
CA LEU A 39 23.25 13.69 34.02
C LEU A 39 24.34 14.44 33.21
N PRO A 40 25.61 14.41 33.64
CA PRO A 40 26.70 15.06 32.92
C PRO A 40 27.03 14.29 31.64
N ILE A 41 26.23 14.51 30.59
CA ILE A 41 26.46 13.94 29.26
C ILE A 41 27.60 14.72 28.60
N PRO A 42 28.70 14.07 28.18
CA PRO A 42 29.77 14.75 27.47
C PRO A 42 29.27 15.41 26.19
N ARG A 43 29.63 16.68 25.97
CA ARG A 43 29.22 17.45 24.78
C ARG A 43 29.63 16.76 23.47
N SER A 44 30.78 16.08 23.46
CA SER A 44 31.26 15.31 22.31
C SER A 44 30.36 14.12 21.98
N PHE A 45 29.82 13.44 22.99
CA PHE A 45 28.85 12.36 22.80
C PHE A 45 27.55 12.89 22.21
N LEU A 46 26.99 13.98 22.78
CA LEU A 46 25.75 14.57 22.29
C LEU A 46 25.84 14.99 20.82
N LEU A 47 26.91 15.68 20.44
CA LEU A 47 27.12 16.10 19.05
C LEU A 47 27.27 14.91 18.10
N LYS A 48 28.01 13.87 18.51
CA LYS A 48 28.20 12.66 17.70
C LYS A 48 26.89 11.89 17.53
N SER A 49 26.10 11.75 18.58
CA SER A 49 24.81 11.06 18.56
C SER A 49 23.79 11.81 17.69
N LEU A 50 23.73 13.14 17.80
CA LEU A 50 22.84 13.96 16.95
C LEU A 50 23.23 13.86 15.47
N GLU A 51 24.52 13.90 15.16
CA GLU A 51 24.97 13.75 13.78
C GLU A 51 24.71 12.34 13.23
N GLN A 52 24.85 11.31 14.06
CA GLN A 52 24.48 9.94 13.68
C GLN A 52 22.98 9.81 13.39
N VAL A 53 22.11 10.40 14.22
CA VAL A 53 20.66 10.41 13.97
C VAL A 53 20.35 11.11 12.65
N ARG A 54 20.95 12.28 12.41
CA ARG A 54 20.77 13.02 11.15
C ARG A 54 21.21 12.20 9.94
N LYS A 55 22.35 11.50 10.05
CA LYS A 55 22.88 10.64 8.99
C LYS A 55 21.95 9.44 8.73
N ILE A 56 21.50 8.75 9.78
CA ILE A 56 20.56 7.62 9.65
C ILE A 56 19.25 8.07 9.02
N GLN A 57 18.76 9.27 9.38
CA GLN A 57 17.56 9.84 8.76
C GLN A 57 17.77 10.11 7.27
N ALA A 58 18.91 10.68 6.87
CA ALA A 58 19.23 10.92 5.47
C ALA A 58 19.37 9.61 4.68
N GLU A 59 20.09 8.63 5.22
CA GLU A 59 20.21 7.29 4.62
C GLU A 59 18.85 6.57 4.51
N GLY A 60 17.98 6.75 5.52
CA GLY A 60 16.62 6.24 5.50
C GLY A 60 15.76 6.86 4.39
N THR A 61 15.86 8.18 4.17
CA THR A 61 15.17 8.87 3.08
C THR A 61 15.67 8.38 1.72
N GLU A 62 16.99 8.28 1.52
CA GLU A 62 17.59 7.78 0.28
C GLU A 62 17.17 6.33 -0.01
N LEU A 63 17.12 5.48 1.02
CA LEU A 63 16.63 4.10 0.88
C LEU A 63 15.14 4.06 0.54
N LEU A 64 14.32 4.93 1.12
CA LEU A 64 12.90 5.03 0.80
C LEU A 64 12.69 5.51 -0.64
N GLU A 65 13.46 6.50 -1.11
CA GLU A 65 13.43 6.96 -2.50
C GLU A 65 13.90 5.86 -3.48
N ALA A 66 14.93 5.10 -3.12
CA ALA A 66 15.39 3.98 -3.94
C ALA A 66 14.37 2.82 -4.01
N LEU A 67 13.62 2.59 -2.93
CA LEU A 67 12.55 1.59 -2.89
C LEU A 67 11.27 2.07 -3.58
N VAL A 68 11.02 3.38 -3.59
CA VAL A 68 9.92 4.04 -4.28
C VAL A 68 10.46 4.70 -5.55
N SER A 69 10.78 3.91 -6.57
CA SER A 69 10.79 4.49 -7.92
C SER A 69 9.37 4.97 -8.20
N GLU A 70 9.17 6.29 -8.25
CA GLU A 70 7.86 6.90 -8.51
C GLU A 70 7.24 6.33 -9.79
N GLU A 71 8.09 6.12 -10.79
CA GLU A 71 7.82 5.54 -12.09
C GLU A 71 7.35 4.08 -11.97
N GLY A 72 8.11 3.26 -11.24
CA GLY A 72 7.74 1.87 -10.98
C GLY A 72 6.45 1.75 -10.16
N CYS A 73 6.20 2.68 -9.24
CA CYS A 73 5.04 2.66 -8.37
C CYS A 73 3.74 3.01 -9.13
N LEU A 74 3.76 4.04 -9.98
CA LEU A 74 2.63 4.40 -10.83
C LEU A 74 2.31 3.29 -11.85
N SER A 75 3.35 2.69 -12.44
CA SER A 75 3.22 1.52 -13.33
C SER A 75 2.53 0.34 -12.63
N GLN A 76 2.94 0.00 -11.40
CA GLN A 76 2.29 -1.06 -10.61
C GLN A 76 0.86 -0.73 -10.22
N LEU A 77 0.58 0.52 -9.85
CA LEU A 77 -0.76 1.00 -9.54
C LEU A 77 -1.69 0.86 -10.77
N HIS A 78 -1.24 1.33 -11.94
CA HIS A 78 -1.99 1.21 -13.18
C HIS A 78 -2.27 -0.26 -13.53
N SER A 79 -1.24 -1.12 -13.50
CA SER A 79 -1.42 -2.55 -13.80
C SER A 79 -2.36 -3.26 -12.83
N GLY A 80 -2.34 -2.89 -11.54
CA GLY A 80 -3.30 -3.37 -10.55
C GLY A 80 -4.74 -2.94 -10.86
N LEU A 81 -4.95 -1.68 -11.25
CA LEU A 81 -6.28 -1.18 -11.63
C LEU A 81 -6.85 -1.91 -12.86
N VAL A 82 -6.03 -2.15 -13.88
CA VAL A 82 -6.41 -2.92 -15.08
C VAL A 82 -6.78 -4.37 -14.74
N LEU A 83 -6.06 -4.99 -13.79
CA LEU A 83 -6.41 -6.32 -13.29
C LEU A 83 -7.78 -6.32 -12.61
N TYR A 84 -8.03 -5.37 -11.70
CA TYR A 84 -9.32 -5.28 -11.02
C TYR A 84 -10.47 -4.97 -11.99
N GLN A 85 -10.25 -4.12 -12.99
CA GLN A 85 -11.23 -3.89 -14.06
C GLN A 85 -11.63 -5.22 -14.73
N SER A 86 -10.64 -6.04 -15.08
CA SER A 86 -10.89 -7.36 -15.71
C SER A 86 -11.64 -8.33 -14.78
N LEU A 87 -11.30 -8.33 -13.49
CA LEU A 87 -11.98 -9.16 -12.49
C LEU A 87 -13.43 -8.70 -12.25
N LEU A 88 -13.66 -7.40 -12.17
CA LEU A 88 -15.00 -6.83 -12.04
C LEU A 88 -15.84 -7.13 -13.28
N GLN A 89 -15.24 -7.10 -14.48
CA GLN A 89 -15.91 -7.51 -15.72
C GLN A 89 -16.34 -8.98 -15.70
N ALA A 90 -15.47 -9.87 -15.21
CA ALA A 90 -15.77 -11.29 -15.08
C ALA A 90 -16.90 -11.58 -14.08
N LEU A 91 -17.15 -10.66 -13.15
CA LEU A 91 -18.25 -10.73 -12.19
C LEU A 91 -19.60 -10.27 -12.76
N ALA A 92 -19.67 -9.79 -14.00
CA ALA A 92 -20.94 -9.38 -14.60
C ALA A 92 -22.02 -10.47 -14.42
N GLY A 93 -23.20 -10.06 -13.96
CA GLY A 93 -24.31 -10.98 -13.71
C GLY A 93 -24.21 -11.79 -12.40
N ILE A 94 -23.63 -11.23 -11.33
CA ILE A 94 -23.76 -11.81 -9.96
C ILE A 94 -25.24 -11.90 -9.55
N SER A 95 -25.94 -10.75 -9.64
CA SER A 95 -27.33 -10.58 -9.22
C SER A 95 -27.87 -9.26 -9.78
N ALA A 96 -29.18 -9.19 -10.07
CA ALA A 96 -29.81 -7.97 -10.59
C ALA A 96 -29.73 -6.80 -9.58
N GLU A 97 -29.74 -7.11 -8.29
CA GLU A 97 -29.73 -6.14 -7.20
C GLU A 97 -28.39 -5.41 -7.06
N VAL A 98 -27.28 -6.07 -7.42
CA VAL A 98 -25.92 -5.54 -7.26
C VAL A 98 -25.36 -4.99 -8.59
N SER A 99 -26.00 -5.29 -9.73
CA SER A 99 -25.52 -4.89 -11.06
C SER A 99 -25.25 -3.38 -11.17
N PRO A 100 -26.17 -2.48 -10.77
CA PRO A 100 -25.92 -1.04 -10.91
C PRO A 100 -24.73 -0.55 -10.07
N ALA A 101 -24.53 -1.13 -8.88
CA ALA A 101 -23.39 -0.80 -8.02
C ALA A 101 -22.06 -1.33 -8.61
N LEU A 102 -22.10 -2.52 -9.22
CA LEU A 102 -20.94 -3.09 -9.91
C LEU A 102 -20.56 -2.26 -11.14
N ASP A 103 -21.55 -1.81 -11.92
CA ASP A 103 -21.32 -0.98 -13.11
C ASP A 103 -20.71 0.38 -12.74
N MET A 104 -21.22 1.02 -11.67
CA MET A 104 -20.63 2.25 -11.13
C MET A 104 -19.18 2.04 -10.65
N LEU A 105 -18.93 0.96 -9.90
CA LEU A 105 -17.58 0.64 -9.43
C LEU A 105 -16.61 0.38 -10.60
N GLN A 106 -17.04 -0.31 -11.65
CA GLN A 106 -16.24 -0.50 -12.85
C GLN A 106 -15.90 0.83 -13.54
N LEU A 107 -16.87 1.73 -13.65
CA LEU A 107 -16.67 3.05 -14.23
C LEU A 107 -15.65 3.86 -13.42
N ASP A 108 -15.79 3.89 -12.10
CA ASP A 108 -14.89 4.65 -11.21
C ASP A 108 -13.46 4.11 -11.25
N VAL A 109 -13.28 2.78 -11.22
CA VAL A 109 -11.96 2.14 -11.37
C VAL A 109 -11.34 2.43 -12.74
N THR A 110 -12.15 2.42 -13.80
CA THR A 110 -11.69 2.74 -15.17
C THR A 110 -11.22 4.18 -15.26
N ASN A 111 -12.02 5.12 -14.75
CA ASN A 111 -11.67 6.55 -14.74
C ASN A 111 -10.37 6.78 -13.95
N PHE A 112 -10.22 6.14 -12.80
CA PHE A 112 -9.00 6.25 -12.01
C PHE A 112 -7.77 5.66 -12.74
N ALA A 113 -7.92 4.51 -13.40
CA ALA A 113 -6.84 3.95 -14.23
C ALA A 113 -6.40 4.91 -15.34
N ILE A 114 -7.35 5.57 -16.01
CA ILE A 114 -7.07 6.59 -17.03
C ILE A 114 -6.30 7.77 -16.43
N THR A 115 -6.69 8.26 -15.25
CA THR A 115 -5.97 9.35 -14.57
C THR A 115 -4.51 8.98 -14.27
N ILE A 116 -4.27 7.77 -13.74
CA ILE A 116 -2.90 7.31 -13.46
C ILE A 116 -2.10 7.14 -14.75
N TRP A 117 -2.72 6.61 -15.81
CA TRP A 117 -2.09 6.47 -17.12
C TRP A 117 -1.63 7.81 -17.69
N GLN A 118 -2.50 8.82 -17.66
CA GLN A 118 -2.16 10.18 -18.13
C GLN A 118 -0.97 10.76 -17.36
N GLN A 119 -0.94 10.57 -16.04
CA GLN A 119 0.19 11.00 -15.23
C GLN A 119 1.50 10.26 -15.57
N MET A 120 1.41 8.96 -15.87
CA MET A 120 2.56 8.19 -16.34
C MET A 120 3.07 8.68 -17.70
N GLU A 121 2.16 9.00 -18.63
CA GLU A 121 2.52 9.58 -19.94
C GLU A 121 3.24 10.93 -19.77
N ASP A 122 2.74 11.81 -18.91
CA ASP A 122 3.35 13.12 -18.62
C ASP A 122 4.77 12.98 -18.04
N LEU A 123 5.03 11.92 -17.28
CA LEU A 123 6.33 11.61 -16.70
C LEU A 123 7.24 10.80 -17.64
N GLY A 124 6.76 10.39 -18.83
CA GLY A 124 7.51 9.55 -19.77
C GLY A 124 7.67 8.10 -19.32
N VAL A 125 6.84 7.63 -18.39
CA VAL A 125 6.90 6.30 -17.79
C VAL A 125 6.03 5.33 -18.58
N ALA A 126 6.64 4.29 -19.15
CA ALA A 126 5.89 3.19 -19.74
C ALA A 126 5.48 2.18 -18.65
N PRO A 127 4.34 1.49 -18.80
CA PRO A 127 3.97 0.39 -17.91
C PRO A 127 5.02 -0.73 -18.06
N GLU A 128 5.82 -0.94 -17.01
CA GLU A 128 6.93 -1.91 -17.00
C GLU A 128 6.46 -3.35 -17.20
N VAL A 129 5.22 -3.64 -16.80
CA VAL A 129 4.68 -5.00 -16.78
C VAL A 129 3.28 -4.96 -17.35
N LYS A 130 3.12 -5.49 -18.57
CA LYS A 130 1.80 -6.00 -18.99
C LYS A 130 1.39 -7.00 -17.92
N PRO A 131 0.22 -6.85 -17.26
CA PRO A 131 -0.22 -7.83 -16.28
C PRO A 131 -0.08 -9.19 -16.96
N ILE A 132 0.64 -10.12 -16.32
CA ILE A 132 0.68 -11.50 -16.80
C ILE A 132 -0.79 -11.91 -16.83
N GLN A 133 -1.37 -11.92 -18.03
CA GLN A 133 -2.74 -12.33 -18.27
C GLN A 133 -2.73 -13.85 -18.10
N GLY A 134 -2.58 -14.31 -16.86
CA GLY A 134 -3.07 -15.61 -16.47
C GLY A 134 -4.52 -15.69 -16.92
N THR A 135 -4.95 -16.88 -17.32
CA THR A 135 -6.33 -17.11 -17.78
C THR A 135 -7.30 -16.48 -16.78
N MET A 136 -8.06 -15.49 -17.23
CA MET A 136 -9.03 -14.80 -16.38
C MET A 136 -9.96 -15.82 -15.72
N PRO A 137 -10.28 -15.67 -14.43
CA PRO A 137 -11.11 -16.64 -13.73
C PRO A 137 -12.49 -16.71 -14.38
N ALA A 138 -12.85 -17.90 -14.87
CA ALA A 138 -14.20 -18.17 -15.34
C ALA A 138 -15.08 -18.52 -14.14
N PHE A 139 -15.96 -17.61 -13.73
CA PHE A 139 -16.96 -17.88 -12.70
C PHE A 139 -18.16 -18.63 -13.30
N THR A 140 -18.06 -19.95 -13.34
CA THR A 140 -19.01 -20.85 -14.03
C THR A 140 -20.29 -21.12 -13.25
N SER A 141 -20.38 -20.72 -11.97
CA SER A 141 -21.59 -20.84 -11.16
C SER A 141 -21.97 -19.55 -10.44
N ALA A 142 -23.24 -19.43 -10.05
CA ALA A 142 -23.73 -18.32 -9.24
C ALA A 142 -23.02 -18.24 -7.88
N PHE A 143 -22.69 -19.39 -7.28
CA PHE A 143 -21.87 -19.44 -6.06
C PHE A 143 -20.48 -18.86 -6.29
N GLN A 144 -19.79 -19.27 -7.37
CA GLN A 144 -18.47 -18.74 -7.71
C GLN A 144 -18.50 -17.23 -7.99
N ARG A 145 -19.52 -16.71 -8.66
CA ARG A 145 -19.67 -15.25 -8.86
C ARG A 145 -19.87 -14.51 -7.55
N ARG A 146 -20.65 -15.04 -6.63
CA ARG A 146 -20.87 -14.41 -5.31
C ARG A 146 -19.62 -14.46 -4.43
N ALA A 147 -19.02 -15.64 -4.28
CA ALA A 147 -17.80 -15.82 -3.49
C ALA A 147 -16.61 -15.05 -4.10
N GLY A 148 -16.46 -15.13 -5.43
CA GLY A 148 -15.49 -14.36 -6.19
C GLY A 148 -15.72 -12.85 -6.04
N GLY A 149 -16.97 -12.40 -6.10
CA GLY A 149 -17.33 -11.00 -5.89
C GLY A 149 -16.88 -10.47 -4.53
N VAL A 150 -17.13 -11.21 -3.46
CA VAL A 150 -16.65 -10.85 -2.12
C VAL A 150 -15.12 -10.72 -2.09
N LEU A 151 -14.40 -11.70 -2.64
CA LEU A 151 -12.93 -11.69 -2.64
C LEU A 151 -12.36 -10.54 -3.48
N VAL A 152 -12.89 -10.31 -4.68
CA VAL A 152 -12.44 -9.23 -5.57
C VAL A 152 -12.68 -7.87 -4.93
N ILE A 153 -13.86 -7.64 -4.36
CA ILE A 153 -14.20 -6.35 -3.73
C ILE A 153 -13.33 -6.10 -2.48
N SER A 154 -13.17 -7.09 -1.60
CA SER A 154 -12.33 -6.95 -0.40
C SER A 154 -10.87 -6.68 -0.75
N ASN A 155 -10.32 -7.37 -1.76
CA ASN A 155 -8.95 -7.13 -2.20
C ASN A 155 -8.79 -5.78 -2.89
N LEU A 156 -9.78 -5.34 -3.68
CA LEU A 156 -9.80 -4.01 -4.28
C LEU A 156 -9.77 -2.91 -3.22
N GLN A 157 -10.53 -3.04 -2.13
CA GLN A 157 -10.50 -2.07 -1.03
C GLN A 157 -9.11 -1.94 -0.39
N ASN A 158 -8.47 -3.07 -0.05
CA ASN A 158 -7.12 -3.07 0.50
C ASN A 158 -6.10 -2.44 -0.48
N PHE A 159 -6.24 -2.77 -1.77
CA PHE A 159 -5.42 -2.19 -2.81
C PHE A 159 -5.59 -0.67 -2.92
N LEU A 160 -6.83 -0.16 -2.89
CA LEU A 160 -7.12 1.27 -2.94
C LEU A 160 -6.63 2.01 -1.69
N GLU A 161 -6.63 1.38 -0.53
CA GLU A 161 -6.03 1.95 0.68
C GLU A 161 -4.52 2.15 0.53
N LEU A 162 -3.82 1.15 -0.02
CA LEU A 162 -2.39 1.25 -0.32
C LEU A 162 -2.13 2.31 -1.40
N ALA A 163 -2.93 2.34 -2.46
CA ALA A 163 -2.85 3.34 -3.53
C ALA A 163 -2.99 4.76 -2.97
N TYR A 164 -3.96 4.99 -2.08
CA TYR A 164 -4.14 6.29 -1.44
C TYR A 164 -2.90 6.72 -0.64
N ARG A 165 -2.30 5.80 0.13
CA ARG A 165 -1.09 6.09 0.92
C ARG A 165 0.11 6.42 0.03
N VAL A 166 0.29 5.67 -1.05
CA VAL A 166 1.33 5.89 -2.07
C VAL A 166 1.16 7.25 -2.73
N LEU A 167 -0.04 7.55 -3.25
CA LEU A 167 -0.30 8.84 -3.91
C LEU A 167 -0.02 10.01 -2.97
N ARG A 168 -0.42 9.88 -1.70
CA ARG A 168 -0.11 10.91 -0.70
C ARG A 168 1.40 11.08 -0.49
N TYR A 169 2.17 10.00 -0.52
CA TYR A 169 3.63 10.05 -0.41
C TYR A 169 4.25 10.79 -1.60
N LEU A 170 3.82 10.48 -2.82
CA LEU A 170 4.28 11.12 -4.06
C LEU A 170 3.93 12.62 -4.12
N THR A 171 2.85 13.04 -3.45
CA THR A 171 2.46 14.47 -3.40
C THR A 171 3.14 15.28 -2.29
N LYS A 172 4.03 14.67 -1.49
CA LYS A 172 4.78 15.44 -0.47
C LYS A 172 5.88 16.26 -1.17
N PRO A 173 5.99 17.56 -0.87
CA PRO A 173 6.97 18.46 -1.50
C PRO A 173 8.40 18.18 -1.07
#